data_AF-A0A7R9EWR9-F1
#
_entry.id   AF-A0A7R9EWR9-F1
#
_cell.length_a   1.000
_cell.length_b   1.000
_cell.length_c   1.000
_cell.angle_alpha   90.00
_cell.angle_beta   90.00
_cell.angle_gamma   90.00
#
_symmetry.space_group_name_H-M   'P 1'
#
loop_
_entity.id
_entity.type
_entity.pdbx_description
1 polymer ?
#
loop_
_entity_poly.entity_id
_entity_poly.type
_entity_poly.pdbx_seq_one_letter_code
_entity_poly.pdbx_strand_id
1 'polypeptide(L)'
;MDCLTLVPRKCKSSNLYGMLLNSVERHIKRVERCFLEHLDGDTTPADFIPQAFHFLPPGCGHFVTLVYPKNKTPDQLSKWQGYTERSVPTHREIQQCLVDIGDKPSSFVGSRQWIGSTEVSFCLETMLGVSSRILRASSGQELSELGGDLSVHFSTSGTPVMIGGGVLAHTILGVDYDSSSGNVRFLILDPHYTGREDLTTILNKGWCGWKGANFWNKTAFYNLCLPQRPRWL
;
A
#
# COMPACT_ATOMS: atom_id res chain seq x y z
N MET A 1 22.08 14.46 -11.54
CA MET A 1 22.28 13.09 -12.06
C MET A 1 22.02 12.13 -10.90
N ASP A 2 21.11 11.18 -11.10
CA ASP A 2 20.73 10.19 -10.07
C ASP A 2 20.97 8.79 -10.63
N CYS A 3 21.93 8.06 -10.05
CA CYS A 3 22.43 6.82 -10.60
C CYS A 3 22.65 5.78 -9.51
N LEU A 4 22.19 4.56 -9.77
CA LEU A 4 22.27 3.45 -8.82
C LEU A 4 23.30 2.41 -9.31
N THR A 5 24.18 2.00 -8.39
CA THR A 5 25.14 0.91 -8.59
C THR A 5 24.97 -0.12 -7.50
N LEU A 6 24.66 -1.37 -7.87
CA LEU A 6 24.65 -2.48 -6.92
C LEU A 6 26.05 -3.08 -6.81
N VAL A 7 26.56 -3.13 -5.59
CA VAL A 7 27.89 -3.64 -5.28
C VAL A 7 27.78 -4.84 -4.35
N PRO A 8 28.31 -6.03 -4.71
CA PRO A 8 28.38 -7.15 -3.79
C PRO A 8 29.19 -6.79 -2.56
N ARG A 9 28.73 -7.21 -1.37
CA ARG A 9 29.41 -6.91 -0.09
C ARG A 9 30.88 -7.37 -0.05
N LYS A 10 31.24 -8.40 -0.82
CA LYS A 10 32.61 -8.95 -0.92
C LYS A 10 33.44 -8.33 -2.08
N CYS A 11 32.96 -7.27 -2.73
CA CYS A 11 33.67 -6.63 -3.82
C CYS A 11 34.96 -5.97 -3.34
N LYS A 12 36.07 -6.15 -4.08
CA LYS A 12 37.33 -5.45 -3.81
C LYS A 12 37.19 -3.97 -4.14
N SER A 13 37.76 -3.11 -3.30
CA SER A 13 37.73 -1.65 -3.51
C SER A 13 38.29 -1.23 -4.89
N SER A 14 39.28 -1.96 -5.40
CA SER A 14 39.87 -1.76 -6.73
C SER A 14 38.85 -1.82 -7.87
N ASN A 15 37.76 -2.56 -7.69
CA ASN A 15 36.74 -2.75 -8.73
C ASN A 15 35.61 -1.71 -8.65
N LEU A 16 35.52 -0.96 -7.55
CA LEU A 16 34.43 -0.01 -7.31
C LEU A 16 34.41 1.10 -8.35
N TYR A 17 35.57 1.65 -8.69
CA TYR A 17 35.68 2.71 -9.69
C TYR A 17 35.06 2.29 -11.02
N GLY A 18 35.43 1.12 -11.54
CA GLY A 18 34.89 0.60 -12.79
C GLY A 18 33.38 0.34 -12.71
N MET A 19 32.86 -0.14 -11.57
CA MET A 19 31.43 -0.37 -11.39
C MET A 19 30.63 0.95 -11.38
N LEU A 20 31.13 1.96 -10.67
CA LEU A 20 30.51 3.29 -10.61
C LEU A 20 30.55 3.99 -11.98
N LEU A 21 31.70 3.95 -12.66
CA LEU A 21 31.86 4.53 -13.99
C LEU A 21 30.89 3.90 -14.99
N ASN A 22 30.78 2.56 -15.00
CA ASN A 22 29.83 1.85 -15.86
C ASN A 22 28.37 2.26 -15.58
N SER A 23 28.00 2.47 -14.32
CA SER A 23 26.67 2.95 -13.95
C SER A 23 26.40 4.36 -14.49
N VAL A 24 27.37 5.27 -14.35
CA VAL A 24 27.29 6.64 -14.89
C VAL A 24 27.17 6.64 -16.41
N GLU A 25 28.02 5.89 -17.11
CA GLU A 25 27.96 5.76 -18.58
C GLU A 25 26.61 5.23 -19.06
N ARG A 26 26.07 4.19 -18.40
CA ARG A 26 24.75 3.65 -18.71
C ARG A 26 23.65 4.66 -18.46
N HIS A 27 23.75 5.47 -17.40
CA HIS A 27 22.78 6.52 -17.12
C HIS A 27 22.82 7.61 -18.20
N ILE A 28 23.99 8.06 -18.63
CA ILE A 28 24.12 9.04 -19.73
C ILE A 28 23.46 8.52 -21.01
N LYS A 29 23.74 7.26 -21.39
CA LYS A 29 23.11 6.62 -22.56
C LYS A 29 21.58 6.53 -22.44
N ARG A 30 21.04 6.35 -21.23
CA ARG A 30 19.59 6.34 -20.99
C ARG A 30 18.99 7.74 -21.12
N VAL A 31 19.67 8.78 -20.63
CA VAL A 31 19.25 10.17 -20.79
C VAL A 31 19.24 10.55 -22.27
N GLU A 32 20.31 10.23 -23.00
CA GLU A 32 20.40 10.45 -24.45
C GLU A 32 19.25 9.78 -25.19
N ARG A 33 19.00 8.49 -24.93
CA ARG A 33 17.88 7.76 -25.55
C ARG A 33 16.54 8.40 -25.22
N CYS A 34 16.29 8.73 -23.96
CA CYS A 34 15.06 9.37 -23.52
C CYS A 34 14.84 10.70 -24.25
N PHE A 35 15.90 11.50 -24.42
CA PHE A 35 15.85 12.73 -25.19
C PHE A 35 15.45 12.45 -26.64
N LEU A 36 16.16 11.54 -27.32
CA LEU A 36 15.89 11.19 -28.72
C LEU A 36 14.47 10.66 -28.96
N GLU A 37 13.94 9.87 -28.02
CA GLU A 37 12.57 9.33 -28.10
C GLU A 37 11.48 10.40 -27.93
N HIS A 38 11.78 11.51 -27.25
CA HIS A 38 10.82 12.57 -26.95
C HIS A 38 11.11 13.87 -27.72
N LEU A 39 12.01 13.83 -28.70
CA LEU A 39 12.19 14.87 -29.69
C LEU A 39 11.00 14.84 -30.66
N ASP A 40 9.98 15.64 -30.35
CA ASP A 40 9.00 16.10 -31.32
C ASP A 40 9.40 17.49 -31.83
N GLY A 41 8.83 17.93 -32.96
CA GLY A 41 9.17 19.21 -33.61
C GLY A 41 8.91 20.45 -32.75
N ASP A 42 8.18 20.30 -31.63
CA ASP A 42 7.79 21.38 -30.72
C ASP A 42 8.59 21.39 -29.40
N THR A 43 9.33 20.32 -29.08
CA THR A 43 10.11 20.22 -27.83
C THR A 43 11.47 20.87 -27.99
N THR A 44 11.71 21.98 -27.30
CA THR A 44 13.06 22.58 -27.26
C THR A 44 13.95 21.83 -26.26
N PRO A 45 15.28 21.77 -26.47
CA PRO A 45 16.20 21.14 -25.52
C PRO A 45 16.16 21.73 -24.11
N ALA A 46 15.70 22.98 -23.95
CA ALA A 46 15.55 23.64 -22.67
C ALA A 46 14.35 23.11 -21.85
N ASP A 47 13.32 22.58 -22.53
CA ASP A 47 12.10 22.08 -21.90
C ASP A 47 12.22 20.60 -21.47
N PHE A 48 13.25 19.91 -21.96
CA PHE A 48 13.52 18.52 -21.61
C PHE A 48 14.34 18.42 -20.31
N ILE A 49 13.65 18.09 -19.22
CA ILE A 49 14.28 17.81 -17.93
C ILE A 49 14.23 16.30 -17.67
N PRO A 50 15.31 15.54 -17.91
CA PRO A 50 15.33 14.11 -17.66
C PRO A 50 15.34 13.83 -16.15
N GLN A 51 14.45 12.96 -15.71
CA GLN A 51 14.37 12.48 -14.34
C GLN A 51 14.51 10.96 -14.31
N ALA A 52 15.38 10.46 -13.44
CA ALA A 52 15.53 9.04 -13.22
C ALA A 52 14.63 8.53 -12.10
N PHE A 53 14.11 7.32 -12.28
CA PHE A 53 13.26 6.62 -11.34
C PHE A 53 13.81 5.21 -11.14
N HIS A 54 13.97 4.81 -9.88
CA HIS A 54 14.54 3.51 -9.50
C HIS A 54 13.45 2.62 -8.92
N PHE A 55 13.12 1.55 -9.64
CA PHE A 55 12.10 0.58 -9.25
C PHE A 55 12.76 -0.70 -8.77
N LEU A 56 12.15 -1.37 -7.81
CA LEU A 56 12.48 -2.76 -7.46
C LEU A 56 11.28 -3.64 -7.78
N PRO A 57 11.13 -4.09 -9.05
CA PRO A 57 9.99 -4.93 -9.41
C PRO A 57 9.98 -6.22 -8.60
N PRO A 58 8.82 -6.72 -8.17
CA PRO A 58 8.72 -8.00 -7.47
C PRO A 58 9.41 -9.13 -8.27
N GLY A 59 10.21 -9.95 -7.59
CA GLY A 59 11.00 -11.01 -8.22
C GLY A 59 12.26 -10.54 -8.96
N CYS A 60 12.42 -9.23 -9.18
CA CYS A 60 13.65 -8.66 -9.70
C CYS A 60 14.65 -8.51 -8.54
N GLY A 61 15.71 -9.33 -8.51
CA GLY A 61 16.74 -9.27 -7.46
C GLY A 61 17.63 -8.02 -7.48
N HIS A 62 17.25 -6.98 -8.24
CA HIS A 62 17.99 -5.74 -8.40
C HIS A 62 17.06 -4.58 -8.81
N PHE A 63 17.53 -3.35 -8.63
CA PHE A 63 16.81 -2.17 -9.08
C PHE A 63 16.89 -2.00 -10.60
N VAL A 64 15.78 -1.57 -11.18
CA VAL A 64 15.66 -1.14 -12.58
C VAL A 64 15.53 0.38 -12.59
N THR A 65 16.35 1.05 -13.41
CA THR A 65 16.29 2.50 -13.57
C THR A 65 15.61 2.85 -14.88
N LEU A 66 14.60 3.72 -14.84
CA LEU A 66 13.99 4.34 -16.02
C LEU A 66 14.29 5.84 -16.00
N VAL A 67 14.36 6.47 -17.17
CA VAL A 67 14.55 7.92 -17.31
C VAL A 67 13.40 8.44 -18.17
N TYR A 68 12.70 9.46 -17.66
CA TYR A 68 11.58 10.11 -18.34
C TYR A 68 11.69 11.63 -18.24
N PRO A 69 11.08 12.39 -19.18
CA PRO A 69 10.99 13.83 -19.05
C PRO A 69 10.03 14.19 -17.89
N LYS A 70 10.50 14.94 -16.91
CA LYS A 70 9.75 15.34 -15.70
C LYS A 70 8.37 15.97 -16.02
N ASN A 71 8.29 16.71 -17.11
CA ASN A 71 7.06 17.42 -17.51
C ASN A 71 6.09 16.53 -18.32
N LYS A 72 6.52 15.34 -18.72
CA LYS A 72 5.72 14.36 -19.47
C LYS A 72 5.48 13.06 -18.67
N THR A 73 5.98 12.95 -17.43
CA THR A 73 5.74 11.79 -16.56
C THR A 73 4.33 11.83 -15.98
N PRO A 74 3.51 10.79 -16.18
CA PRO A 74 2.32 10.59 -15.36
C PRO A 74 2.72 10.49 -13.89
N ASP A 75 1.95 11.12 -13.00
CA ASP A 75 2.14 11.04 -11.53
C ASP A 75 2.21 9.59 -11.02
N GLN A 76 1.70 8.64 -11.81
CA GLN A 76 1.72 7.19 -11.62
C GLN A 76 3.10 6.56 -11.41
N LEU A 77 4.15 7.07 -12.08
CA LEU A 77 5.50 6.47 -11.97
C LEU A 77 6.08 6.58 -10.55
N SER A 78 5.56 7.48 -9.71
CA SER A 78 6.04 7.70 -8.34
C SER A 78 5.25 6.95 -7.27
N LYS A 79 4.10 6.35 -7.61
CA LYS A 79 3.19 5.73 -6.62
C LYS A 79 3.39 4.22 -6.57
N TRP A 80 3.62 3.69 -5.36
CA TRP A 80 4.01 2.30 -5.09
C TRP A 80 3.12 1.22 -5.75
N GLN A 81 1.83 1.47 -5.93
CA GLN A 81 0.91 0.53 -6.60
C GLN A 81 0.13 1.13 -7.78
N GLY A 82 0.17 2.45 -8.00
CA GLY A 82 -0.41 3.11 -9.19
C GLY A 82 -1.95 3.09 -9.34
N TYR A 83 -2.74 2.67 -8.34
CA TYR A 83 -4.19 2.51 -8.51
C TYR A 83 -5.01 3.81 -8.48
N THR A 84 -4.45 4.94 -8.01
CA THR A 84 -5.18 6.20 -7.93
C THR A 84 -4.29 7.44 -7.89
N GLU A 85 -4.76 8.52 -8.49
CA GLU A 85 -4.13 9.85 -8.41
C GLU A 85 -4.58 10.65 -7.18
N ARG A 86 -5.71 10.25 -6.59
CA ARG A 86 -6.30 10.94 -5.44
C ARG A 86 -5.36 10.88 -4.23
N SER A 87 -5.33 11.97 -3.47
CA SER A 87 -4.67 12.01 -2.17
C SER A 87 -5.41 11.15 -1.15
N VAL A 88 -4.72 10.78 -0.06
CA VAL A 88 -5.37 10.14 1.09
C VAL A 88 -6.45 11.07 1.63
N PRO A 89 -7.71 10.62 1.77
CA PRO A 89 -8.80 11.48 2.21
C PRO A 89 -8.69 11.83 3.69
N THR A 90 -9.13 13.03 4.03
CA THR A 90 -9.27 13.50 5.41
C THR A 90 -10.54 12.92 6.05
N HIS A 91 -10.60 12.94 7.39
CA HIS A 91 -11.80 12.55 8.14
C HIS A 91 -13.06 13.28 7.64
N ARG A 92 -12.95 14.58 7.34
CA ARG A 92 -14.08 15.38 6.87
C ARG A 92 -14.55 14.95 5.48
N GLU A 93 -13.64 14.63 4.57
CA GLU A 93 -13.99 14.13 3.23
C GLU A 93 -14.64 12.75 3.30
N ILE A 94 -14.17 11.86 4.19
CA ILE A 94 -14.80 10.56 4.43
C ILE A 94 -16.22 10.75 4.96
N GLN A 95 -16.41 11.62 5.95
CA GLN A 95 -17.73 11.94 6.49
C GLN A 95 -18.66 12.54 5.44
N GLN A 96 -18.13 13.46 4.61
CA GLN A 96 -18.90 14.08 3.53
C GLN A 96 -19.33 13.04 2.50
N CYS A 97 -18.43 12.12 2.12
CA CYS A 97 -18.74 11.02 1.21
C CYS A 97 -19.94 10.18 1.71
N LEU A 98 -19.98 9.86 3.01
CA LEU A 98 -21.07 9.08 3.60
C LEU A 98 -22.40 9.85 3.63
N VAL A 99 -22.35 11.17 3.78
CA VAL A 99 -23.54 12.02 3.67
C VAL A 99 -24.02 12.12 2.23
N ASP A 100 -23.10 12.30 1.27
CA ASP A 100 -23.44 12.48 -0.14
C ASP A 100 -24.12 11.24 -0.75
N ILE A 101 -23.75 10.04 -0.31
CA ILE A 101 -24.38 8.78 -0.72
C ILE A 101 -25.67 8.45 0.07
N GLY A 102 -26.05 9.29 1.04
CA GLY A 102 -27.26 9.12 1.85
C GLY A 102 -27.16 8.10 2.98
N ASP A 103 -25.96 7.60 3.32
CA ASP A 103 -25.74 6.66 4.42
C ASP A 103 -25.82 7.35 5.80
N LYS A 104 -25.39 8.61 5.89
CA LYS A 104 -25.37 9.39 7.14
C LYS A 104 -26.10 10.73 7.00
N PRO A 105 -26.67 11.28 8.10
CA PRO A 105 -27.29 12.60 8.08
C PRO A 105 -26.24 13.71 7.94
N SER A 106 -26.64 14.90 7.47
CA SER A 106 -25.74 16.05 7.30
C SER A 106 -24.97 16.45 8.57
N SER A 107 -25.56 16.22 9.75
CA SER A 107 -24.92 16.46 11.06
C SER A 107 -23.71 15.55 11.33
N PHE A 108 -23.49 14.51 10.52
CA PHE A 108 -22.36 13.60 10.65
C PHE A 108 -21.03 14.26 10.27
N VAL A 109 -21.05 15.23 9.35
CA VAL A 109 -19.87 15.98 8.91
C VAL A 109 -19.35 16.87 10.04
N GLY A 110 -18.07 16.72 10.37
CA GLY A 110 -17.43 17.38 11.50
C GLY A 110 -17.67 16.70 12.85
N SER A 111 -18.43 15.60 12.88
CA SER A 111 -18.61 14.82 14.11
C SER A 111 -17.34 14.04 14.48
N ARG A 112 -17.37 13.40 15.65
CA ARG A 112 -16.34 12.44 16.13
C ARG A 112 -16.88 11.01 16.20
N GLN A 113 -17.95 10.72 15.47
CA GLN A 113 -18.55 9.41 15.45
C GLN A 113 -17.67 8.41 14.70
N TRP A 114 -17.66 7.16 15.17
CA TRP A 114 -16.95 6.07 14.51
C TRP A 114 -17.69 5.57 13.27
N ILE A 115 -16.95 4.93 12.37
CA ILE A 115 -17.46 4.21 11.21
C ILE A 115 -16.95 2.77 11.24
N GLY A 116 -17.67 1.84 10.62
CA GLY A 116 -17.30 0.44 10.54
C GLY A 116 -16.79 0.02 9.16
N SER A 117 -16.59 -1.28 9.00
CA SER A 117 -16.11 -1.90 7.76
C SER A 117 -17.04 -1.65 6.56
N THR A 118 -18.35 -1.53 6.80
CA THR A 118 -19.34 -1.26 5.75
C THR A 118 -19.19 0.15 5.22
N GLU A 119 -19.13 1.16 6.08
CA GLU A 119 -18.90 2.54 5.64
C GLU A 119 -17.53 2.72 4.96
N VAL A 120 -16.49 2.03 5.46
CA VAL A 120 -15.18 2.00 4.78
C VAL A 120 -15.33 1.46 3.35
N SER A 121 -16.10 0.39 3.14
CA SER A 121 -16.34 -0.14 1.79
C SER A 121 -17.06 0.84 0.88
N PHE A 122 -18.03 1.61 1.40
CA PHE A 122 -18.73 2.64 0.63
C PHE A 122 -17.77 3.76 0.21
N CYS A 123 -16.95 4.26 1.12
CA CYS A 123 -15.97 5.28 0.80
C CYS A 123 -14.94 4.80 -0.22
N LEU A 124 -14.47 3.55 -0.14
CA LEU A 124 -13.54 2.98 -1.12
C LEU A 124 -14.16 2.91 -2.53
N GLU A 125 -15.41 2.46 -2.63
CA GLU A 125 -16.14 2.40 -3.90
C GLU A 125 -16.37 3.81 -4.47
N THR A 126 -16.95 4.72 -3.69
CA THR A 126 -17.32 6.07 -4.16
C THR A 126 -16.10 6.94 -4.46
N MET A 127 -15.06 6.89 -3.62
CA MET A 127 -13.94 7.82 -3.74
C MET A 127 -12.87 7.33 -4.72
N LEU A 128 -12.72 6.01 -4.88
CA LEU A 128 -11.62 5.39 -5.61
C LEU A 128 -12.07 4.36 -6.67
N GLY A 129 -13.36 4.00 -6.75
CA GLY A 129 -13.84 2.93 -7.62
C GLY A 129 -13.36 1.53 -7.20
N VAL A 130 -13.05 1.35 -5.91
CA VAL A 130 -12.53 0.09 -5.37
C VAL A 130 -13.63 -0.68 -4.64
N SER A 131 -14.09 -1.75 -5.27
CA SER A 131 -15.06 -2.66 -4.65
C SER A 131 -14.43 -3.45 -3.51
N SER A 132 -15.25 -3.84 -2.52
CA SER A 132 -14.79 -4.58 -1.35
C SER A 132 -15.71 -5.77 -1.05
N ARG A 133 -15.12 -6.87 -0.57
CA ARG A 133 -15.87 -8.00 0.01
C ARG A 133 -15.97 -7.81 1.52
N ILE A 134 -17.13 -8.08 2.10
CA ILE A 134 -17.32 -8.07 3.56
C ILE A 134 -17.39 -9.50 4.08
N LEU A 135 -16.43 -9.89 4.92
CA LEU A 135 -16.53 -11.09 5.74
C LEU A 135 -17.06 -10.73 7.12
N ARG A 136 -17.80 -11.66 7.72
CA ARG A 136 -18.44 -11.48 9.03
C ARG A 136 -18.11 -12.66 9.92
N ALA A 137 -17.79 -12.37 11.17
CA ALA A 137 -17.70 -13.35 12.25
C ALA A 137 -18.68 -12.92 13.33
N SER A 138 -19.54 -13.84 13.80
CA SER A 138 -20.54 -13.50 14.80
C SER A 138 -19.93 -13.39 16.20
N SER A 139 -18.73 -13.95 16.39
CA SER A 139 -17.92 -13.87 17.59
C SER A 139 -16.42 -13.75 17.25
N GLY A 140 -15.60 -13.27 18.18
CA GLY A 140 -14.15 -13.26 18.00
C GLY A 140 -13.51 -14.64 17.99
N GLN A 141 -14.23 -15.66 18.47
CA GLN A 141 -13.79 -17.06 18.42
C GLN A 141 -13.86 -17.62 17.00
N GLU A 142 -14.85 -17.19 16.21
CA GLU A 142 -15.04 -17.60 14.81
C GLU A 142 -14.05 -16.93 13.85
N LEU A 143 -13.28 -15.92 14.26
CA LEU A 143 -12.29 -15.29 13.39
C LEU A 143 -11.23 -16.28 12.89
N SER A 144 -10.96 -17.34 13.64
CA SER A 144 -10.05 -18.39 13.21
C SER A 144 -10.56 -19.16 11.98
N GLU A 145 -11.87 -19.29 11.85
CA GLU A 145 -12.53 -20.00 10.74
C GLU A 145 -12.37 -19.23 9.42
N LEU A 146 -12.17 -17.90 9.49
CA LEU A 146 -11.90 -17.05 8.33
C LEU A 146 -10.44 -17.14 7.83
N GLY A 147 -9.58 -17.93 8.48
CA GLY A 147 -8.15 -18.04 8.11
C GLY A 147 -7.93 -18.46 6.65
N GLY A 148 -8.73 -19.40 6.15
CA GLY A 148 -8.69 -19.83 4.75
C GLY A 148 -9.07 -18.72 3.76
N ASP A 149 -10.17 -18.03 4.03
CA ASP A 149 -10.64 -16.88 3.22
C ASP A 149 -9.60 -15.75 3.16
N LEU A 150 -8.97 -15.45 4.30
CA LEU A 150 -7.93 -14.43 4.40
C LEU A 150 -6.67 -14.85 3.65
N SER A 151 -6.26 -16.11 3.78
CA SER A 151 -5.11 -16.66 3.03
C SER A 151 -5.31 -16.52 1.53
N VAL A 152 -6.50 -16.84 1.02
CA VAL A 152 -6.86 -16.65 -0.40
C VAL A 152 -6.85 -15.17 -0.77
N HIS A 153 -7.42 -14.28 0.06
CA HIS A 153 -7.45 -12.84 -0.19
C HIS A 153 -6.04 -12.26 -0.34
N PHE A 154 -5.12 -12.55 0.58
CA PHE A 154 -3.75 -12.05 0.52
C PHE A 154 -2.96 -12.63 -0.65
N SER A 155 -3.25 -13.87 -1.06
CA SER A 155 -2.61 -14.50 -2.21
C SER A 155 -3.10 -13.97 -3.56
N THR A 156 -4.34 -13.48 -3.63
CA THR A 156 -4.99 -13.06 -4.88
C THR A 156 -5.06 -11.54 -5.05
N SER A 157 -5.58 -10.83 -4.04
CA SER A 157 -5.71 -9.37 -4.04
C SER A 157 -4.52 -8.70 -3.36
N GLY A 158 -4.04 -9.26 -2.24
CA GLY A 158 -2.88 -8.74 -1.50
C GLY A 158 -3.11 -7.37 -0.85
N THR A 159 -4.36 -6.89 -0.78
CA THR A 159 -4.70 -5.60 -0.18
C THR A 159 -4.83 -5.73 1.34
N PRO A 160 -4.48 -4.67 2.11
CA PRO A 160 -4.68 -4.67 3.55
C PRO A 160 -6.18 -4.74 3.88
N VAL A 161 -6.51 -5.46 4.95
CA VAL A 161 -7.90 -5.71 5.37
C VAL A 161 -8.20 -4.90 6.61
N MET A 162 -9.25 -4.08 6.58
CA MET A 162 -9.74 -3.41 7.79
C MET A 162 -10.67 -4.36 8.54
N ILE A 163 -10.48 -4.52 9.84
CA ILE A 163 -11.38 -5.27 10.73
C ILE A 163 -11.96 -4.34 11.78
N GLY A 164 -13.28 -4.37 11.95
CA GLY A 164 -14.00 -3.63 12.99
C GLY A 164 -14.80 -4.57 13.88
N GLY A 165 -14.69 -4.41 15.20
CA GLY A 165 -15.48 -5.15 16.18
C GLY A 165 -15.73 -4.32 17.43
N GLY A 166 -17.00 -4.12 17.77
CA GLY A 166 -17.41 -3.18 18.81
C GLY A 166 -16.98 -1.75 18.47
N VAL A 167 -16.08 -1.18 19.27
CA VAL A 167 -15.58 0.20 19.15
C VAL A 167 -14.12 0.30 18.68
N LEU A 168 -13.51 -0.84 18.36
CA LEU A 168 -12.11 -0.93 17.95
C LEU A 168 -12.01 -1.33 16.48
N ALA A 169 -11.02 -0.75 15.81
CA ALA A 169 -10.64 -1.10 14.45
C ALA A 169 -9.15 -1.40 14.37
N HIS A 170 -8.80 -2.37 13.53
CA HIS A 170 -7.40 -2.70 13.23
C HIS A 170 -7.22 -2.93 11.73
N THR A 171 -5.98 -2.97 11.28
CA THR A 171 -5.63 -3.38 9.92
C THR A 171 -4.88 -4.71 9.95
N ILE A 172 -5.37 -5.70 9.22
CA ILE A 172 -4.70 -6.99 9.02
C ILE A 172 -3.87 -6.89 7.74
N LEU A 173 -2.57 -7.16 7.84
CA LEU A 173 -1.61 -7.12 6.74
C LEU A 173 -1.28 -8.51 6.19
N GLY A 174 -1.67 -9.58 6.90
CA GLY A 174 -1.42 -10.96 6.50
C GLY A 174 -1.92 -11.96 7.53
N VAL A 175 -1.94 -13.23 7.12
CA VAL A 175 -2.24 -14.37 8.00
C VAL A 175 -1.17 -15.45 7.88
N ASP A 176 -0.91 -16.11 8.99
CA ASP A 176 -0.16 -17.37 9.05
C ASP A 176 -1.20 -18.43 9.40
N TYR A 177 -1.60 -19.23 8.41
CA TYR A 177 -2.73 -20.15 8.49
C TYR A 177 -2.28 -21.56 8.14
N ASP A 178 -2.50 -22.49 9.07
CA ASP A 178 -2.29 -23.91 8.85
C ASP A 178 -3.62 -24.60 8.55
N SER A 179 -3.79 -25.03 7.30
CA SER A 179 -5.01 -25.70 6.84
C SER A 179 -5.24 -27.08 7.46
N SER A 180 -4.20 -27.70 8.03
CA SER A 180 -4.31 -29.02 8.66
C SER A 180 -4.83 -28.95 10.09
N SER A 181 -4.37 -27.95 10.87
CA SER A 181 -4.75 -27.76 12.26
C SER A 181 -5.83 -26.69 12.48
N GLY A 182 -6.10 -25.85 11.47
CA GLY A 182 -6.98 -24.69 11.59
C GLY A 182 -6.38 -23.53 12.41
N ASN A 183 -5.12 -23.65 12.84
CA ASN A 183 -4.45 -22.60 13.58
C ASN A 183 -4.21 -21.38 12.71
N VAL A 184 -4.49 -20.19 13.25
CA VAL A 184 -4.23 -18.93 12.56
C VAL A 184 -3.57 -17.90 13.47
N ARG A 185 -2.67 -17.11 12.88
CA ARG A 185 -2.17 -15.85 13.44
C ARG A 185 -2.42 -14.72 12.44
N PHE A 186 -2.57 -13.52 12.97
CA PHE A 186 -2.87 -12.31 12.21
C PHE A 186 -1.72 -11.33 12.35
N LEU A 187 -1.20 -10.82 11.24
CA LEU A 187 -0.26 -9.71 11.26
C LEU A 187 -1.07 -8.41 11.35
N ILE A 188 -1.05 -7.79 12.53
CA ILE A 188 -1.86 -6.61 12.82
C ILE A 188 -1.02 -5.34 12.74
N LEU A 189 -1.57 -4.31 12.11
CA LEU A 189 -1.16 -2.92 12.24
C LEU A 189 -2.27 -2.18 13.02
N ASP A 190 -1.90 -1.62 14.16
CA ASP A 190 -2.80 -1.00 15.12
C ASP A 190 -2.85 0.53 14.91
N PRO A 191 -4.00 1.09 14.49
CA PRO A 191 -4.16 2.51 14.21
C PRO A 191 -4.23 3.39 15.46
N HIS A 192 -4.24 2.81 16.66
CA HIS A 192 -4.31 3.58 17.92
C HIS A 192 -2.94 4.07 18.39
N TYR A 193 -1.86 3.81 17.65
CA TYR A 193 -0.55 4.36 17.94
C TYR A 193 -0.57 5.89 17.83
N THR A 194 -0.16 6.57 18.90
CA THR A 194 -0.15 8.04 19.01
C THR A 194 1.25 8.62 19.21
N GLY A 195 2.28 7.77 19.14
CA GLY A 195 3.66 8.21 19.26
C GLY A 195 4.21 8.81 17.96
N ARG A 196 5.51 9.11 17.95
CA ARG A 196 6.22 9.58 16.75
C ARG A 196 6.51 8.44 15.78
N GLU A 197 6.90 8.76 14.55
CA GLU A 197 7.36 7.80 13.54
C GLU A 197 8.67 7.10 13.96
N ASP A 198 8.58 6.17 14.91
CA ASP A 198 9.70 5.44 15.49
C ASP A 198 9.51 3.93 15.28
N LEU A 199 10.21 3.38 14.29
CA LEU A 199 10.07 1.99 13.88
C LEU A 199 10.37 1.01 15.01
N THR A 200 11.38 1.32 15.83
CA THR A 200 11.77 0.49 16.98
C THR A 200 10.63 0.38 17.98
N THR A 201 9.96 1.49 18.32
CA THR A 201 8.81 1.51 19.21
C THR A 201 7.61 0.78 18.61
N ILE A 202 7.31 1.02 17.32
CA ILE A 202 6.19 0.39 16.61
C ILE A 202 6.31 -1.14 16.66
N LEU A 203 7.51 -1.67 16.39
CA LEU A 203 7.77 -3.12 16.38
C LEU A 203 7.87 -3.69 17.80
N ASN A 204 8.70 -3.10 18.66
CA ASN A 204 8.98 -3.69 19.99
C ASN A 204 7.78 -3.62 20.94
N LYS A 205 6.92 -2.61 20.80
CA LYS A 205 5.67 -2.52 21.58
C LYS A 205 4.49 -3.23 20.91
N GLY A 206 4.70 -3.82 19.73
CA GLY A 206 3.71 -4.67 19.06
C GLY A 206 2.52 -3.92 18.46
N TRP A 207 2.70 -2.66 18.06
CA TRP A 207 1.75 -1.88 17.25
C TRP A 207 1.69 -2.39 15.81
N CYS A 208 2.79 -2.97 15.32
CA CYS A 208 2.80 -3.82 14.13
C CYS A 208 3.40 -5.19 14.50
N GLY A 209 2.64 -6.27 14.38
CA GLY A 209 3.14 -7.60 14.71
C GLY A 209 2.11 -8.72 14.70
N TRP A 210 2.61 -9.95 14.81
CA TRP A 210 1.79 -11.16 14.82
C TRP A 210 1.03 -11.33 16.13
N LYS A 211 -0.27 -11.57 16.02
CA LYS A 211 -1.19 -11.83 17.13
C LYS A 211 -1.90 -13.16 16.92
N GLY A 212 -2.05 -13.93 17.99
CA GLY A 212 -2.84 -15.17 17.95
C GLY A 212 -4.35 -14.91 18.08
N ALA A 213 -5.16 -15.95 17.93
CA ALA A 213 -6.63 -15.86 18.01
C ALA A 213 -7.16 -15.23 19.32
N ASN A 214 -6.44 -15.40 20.44
CA ASN A 214 -6.80 -14.82 21.73
C ASN A 214 -6.69 -13.29 21.81
N PHE A 215 -6.15 -12.63 20.78
CA PHE A 215 -6.12 -11.17 20.69
C PHE A 215 -7.51 -10.56 20.56
N TRP A 216 -8.42 -11.28 19.89
CA TRP A 216 -9.78 -10.80 19.63
C TRP A 216 -10.67 -10.99 20.86
N ASN A 217 -11.53 -10.01 21.12
CA ASN A 217 -12.61 -10.17 22.10
C ASN A 217 -13.54 -11.30 21.65
N LYS A 218 -13.62 -12.35 22.47
CA LYS A 218 -14.32 -13.61 22.16
C LYS A 218 -15.81 -13.45 21.89
N THR A 219 -16.48 -12.47 22.50
CA THR A 219 -17.95 -12.32 22.41
C THR A 219 -18.40 -11.21 21.47
N ALA A 220 -17.47 -10.38 20.98
CA ALA A 220 -17.79 -9.33 20.02
C ALA A 220 -17.96 -9.90 18.62
N PHE A 221 -18.90 -9.36 17.84
CA PHE A 221 -18.96 -9.62 16.41
C PHE A 221 -17.91 -8.77 15.68
N TYR A 222 -17.47 -9.26 14.51
CA TYR A 222 -16.50 -8.57 13.67
C TYR A 222 -16.94 -8.55 12.21
N ASN A 223 -16.71 -7.41 11.56
CA ASN A 223 -16.77 -7.28 10.11
C ASN A 223 -15.37 -7.01 9.58
N LEU A 224 -15.03 -7.63 8.45
CA LEU A 224 -13.76 -7.42 7.76
C LEU A 224 -14.06 -6.86 6.38
N CYS A 225 -13.49 -5.70 6.06
CA CYS A 225 -13.53 -5.10 4.73
C CYS A 225 -12.28 -5.53 3.96
N LEU A 226 -12.47 -6.27 2.87
CA LEU A 226 -11.45 -6.83 2.00
C LEU A 226 -11.48 -6.10 0.64
N PRO A 227 -10.70 -5.02 0.43
CA PRO A 227 -10.69 -4.26 -0.82
C PRO A 227 -10.21 -5.14 -1.98
N GLN A 228 -10.90 -5.12 -3.11
CA GLN A 228 -10.53 -5.90 -4.28
C GLN A 228 -9.58 -5.11 -5.15
N ARG A 229 -8.49 -5.76 -5.59
CA ARG A 229 -7.53 -5.12 -6.48
C ARG A 229 -8.19 -4.85 -7.84
N PRO A 230 -8.21 -3.60 -8.31
CA PRO A 230 -8.73 -3.30 -9.64
C PRO A 230 -7.98 -4.05 -10.74
N ARG A 231 -8.70 -4.51 -11.77
CA ARG A 231 -8.13 -5.32 -12.88
C ARG A 231 -7.71 -4.49 -14.11
N TRP A 232 -7.74 -3.17 -14.02
CA TRP A 232 -7.49 -2.24 -15.13
C TRP A 232 -6.08 -1.61 -15.14
N LEU A 233 -5.11 -2.27 -14.49
CA LEU A 233 -3.66 -2.03 -14.63
C LEU A 233 -2.98 -3.35 -14.96
#